data_AF-A0A2V2USC0-F1
#
_entry.id   AF-A0A2V2USC0-F1
#
_cell.length_a   1.000
_cell.length_b   1.000
_cell.length_c   1.000
_cell.angle_alpha   90.00
_cell.angle_beta   90.00
_cell.angle_gamma   90.00
#
_symmetry.space_group_name_H-M   'P 1'
#
loop_
_entity.id
_entity.type
_entity.pdbx_description
1 polymer ?
#
loop_
_entity_poly.entity_id
_entity_poly.type
_entity_poly.pdbx_seq_one_letter_code
_entity_poly.pdbx_strand_id
1 'polypeptide(L)'
;MTFCTKGMGISPDSHRRRMPWTAEKECVPGVVHSSKEKMVLDGAQRVDVDCVDRASQVYPLEALPAAVATCEYNTCRGKNIFNCSLRRNPMYSGNALLQGLAGGDVRRERHSHRHSFPLPRQ
;
A
#
# COMPACT_ATOMS: atom_id res chain seq x y z
N MET A 1 -44.09 -1.51 16.96
CA MET A 1 -43.23 -1.10 15.83
C MET A 1 -42.02 -0.36 16.37
N THR A 2 -40.82 -0.64 15.87
CA THR A 2 -39.57 0.05 16.27
C THR A 2 -38.93 0.68 15.03
N PHE A 3 -38.25 1.82 15.21
CA PHE A 3 -37.58 2.51 14.09
C PHE A 3 -36.49 1.66 13.41
N CYS A 4 -35.95 0.66 14.10
CA CYS A 4 -34.88 -0.21 13.62
C CYS A 4 -35.29 -1.15 12.48
N THR A 5 -36.59 -1.39 12.25
CA THR A 5 -37.03 -2.26 11.14
C THR A 5 -36.72 -1.69 9.75
N LYS A 6 -36.36 -0.39 9.66
CA LYS A 6 -35.94 0.27 8.43
C LYS A 6 -34.43 0.15 8.14
N GLY A 7 -33.63 -0.41 9.05
CA GLY A 7 -32.17 -0.50 8.90
C GLY A 7 -31.43 0.79 9.25
N MET A 8 -30.09 0.76 9.13
CA MET A 8 -29.20 1.89 9.45
C MET A 8 -29.31 3.04 8.43
N GLY A 9 -29.60 2.72 7.16
CA GLY A 9 -29.85 3.66 6.07
C GLY A 9 -31.23 3.39 5.45
N ILE A 10 -32.00 4.45 5.18
CA ILE A 10 -33.36 4.34 4.64
C ILE A 10 -33.35 4.22 3.10
N SER A 11 -32.33 4.76 2.44
CA SER A 11 -32.14 4.75 0.99
C SER A 11 -30.64 4.77 0.68
N PRO A 12 -30.19 4.14 -0.42
CA PRO A 12 -28.80 4.27 -0.89
C PRO A 12 -28.46 5.70 -1.35
N ASP A 13 -29.46 6.49 -1.74
CA ASP A 13 -29.27 7.90 -2.09
C ASP A 13 -28.99 8.77 -0.87
N SER A 14 -28.34 9.92 -1.11
CA SER A 14 -28.17 10.93 -0.06
C SER A 14 -29.54 11.36 0.51
N HIS A 15 -29.71 11.22 1.83
CA HIS A 15 -30.96 11.60 2.50
C HIS A 15 -31.32 13.09 2.34
N ARG A 16 -30.31 13.96 2.17
CA ARG A 16 -30.50 15.40 1.90
C ARG A 16 -29.82 15.79 0.60
N ARG A 17 -30.54 16.51 -0.27
CA ARG A 17 -30.02 17.03 -1.56
C ARG A 17 -28.71 17.83 -1.46
N ARG A 18 -28.47 18.50 -0.32
CA ARG A 18 -27.26 19.31 -0.07
C ARG A 18 -26.12 18.53 0.62
N MET A 19 -26.26 17.22 0.82
CA MET A 19 -25.26 16.36 1.46
C MET A 19 -24.87 15.17 0.55
N PRO A 20 -24.29 15.41 -0.63
CA PRO A 20 -23.95 14.33 -1.56
C PRO A 20 -22.93 13.33 -0.99
N TRP A 21 -22.11 13.73 0.00
CA TRP A 21 -21.14 12.83 0.63
C TRP A 21 -21.76 11.76 1.55
N THR A 22 -23.05 11.84 1.88
CA THR A 22 -23.76 10.84 2.70
C THR A 22 -24.48 9.78 1.87
N ALA A 23 -24.29 9.76 0.55
CA ALA A 23 -24.75 8.64 -0.27
C ALA A 23 -24.08 7.34 0.20
N GLU A 24 -24.83 6.23 0.19
CA GLU A 24 -24.33 4.94 0.61
C GLU A 24 -23.24 4.45 -0.34
N LYS A 25 -22.13 4.01 0.22
CA LYS A 25 -20.99 3.45 -0.51
C LYS A 25 -20.21 2.51 0.40
N GLU A 26 -19.53 1.55 -0.21
CA GLU A 26 -18.57 0.73 0.52
C GLU A 26 -17.50 1.65 1.15
N CYS A 27 -17.35 1.55 2.47
CA CYS A 27 -16.38 2.33 3.23
C CYS A 27 -15.18 1.43 3.58
N VAL A 28 -13.98 1.92 3.28
CA VAL A 28 -12.74 1.25 3.66
C VAL A 28 -12.40 1.62 5.11
N PRO A 29 -11.93 0.69 5.96
CA PRO A 29 -11.59 0.97 7.36
C PRO A 29 -10.33 1.84 7.45
N GLY A 30 -10.51 3.14 7.22
CA GLY A 30 -9.44 4.12 7.04
C GLY A 30 -8.50 4.22 8.25
N VAL A 31 -9.00 4.08 9.47
CA VAL A 31 -8.15 4.08 10.68
C VAL A 31 -7.12 2.94 10.65
N VAL A 32 -7.53 1.78 10.15
CA VAL A 32 -6.71 0.56 10.05
C VAL A 32 -5.90 0.50 8.74
N HIS A 33 -6.05 1.44 7.82
CA HIS A 33 -5.16 1.52 6.64
C HIS A 33 -4.28 2.76 6.64
N SER A 34 -4.69 3.82 7.33
CA SER A 34 -3.97 5.10 7.40
C SER A 34 -2.94 5.15 8.53
N SER A 35 -3.18 4.48 9.67
CA SER A 35 -2.15 4.42 10.70
C SER A 35 -1.01 3.50 10.23
N LYS A 36 0.20 4.03 10.17
CA LYS A 36 1.39 3.26 9.79
C LYS A 36 2.21 3.00 11.04
N GLU A 37 2.78 1.81 11.11
CA GLU A 37 3.63 1.39 12.22
C GLU A 37 4.89 2.25 12.25
N LYS A 38 5.10 2.99 13.33
CA LYS A 38 6.25 3.91 13.45
C LYS A 38 7.52 3.23 13.95
N MET A 39 7.41 2.04 14.54
CA MET A 39 8.55 1.33 15.13
C MET A 39 9.65 1.02 14.11
N VAL A 40 9.29 0.86 12.83
CA VAL A 40 10.26 0.68 11.73
C VAL A 40 11.15 1.91 11.49
N LEU A 41 10.78 3.07 12.05
CA LEU A 41 11.55 4.30 11.96
C LEU A 41 12.47 4.50 13.18
N ASP A 42 12.43 3.62 14.17
CA ASP A 42 13.26 3.75 15.36
C ASP A 42 14.74 3.64 14.99
N GLY A 43 15.54 4.61 15.42
CA GLY A 43 16.97 4.70 15.08
C GLY A 43 17.27 5.26 13.67
N ALA A 44 16.26 5.58 12.86
CA ALA A 44 16.45 6.22 11.56
C ALA A 44 16.52 7.75 11.71
N GLN A 45 17.67 8.34 11.39
CA GLN A 45 17.81 9.80 11.34
C GLN A 45 17.16 10.36 10.07
N ARG A 46 15.93 10.86 10.20
CA ARG A 46 15.20 11.51 9.12
C ARG A 46 15.43 13.02 9.16
N VAL A 47 15.69 13.58 7.99
CA VAL A 47 15.79 15.03 7.78
C VAL A 47 14.48 15.50 7.15
N ASP A 48 14.00 16.65 7.60
CA ASP A 48 12.80 17.25 7.02
C ASP A 48 13.06 17.77 5.60
N VAL A 49 12.02 17.83 4.78
CA VAL A 49 12.14 18.23 3.36
C VAL A 49 12.62 19.69 3.24
N ASP A 50 12.27 20.54 4.20
CA ASP A 50 12.63 21.95 4.17
C ASP A 50 14.07 22.20 4.68
N CYS A 51 14.70 21.21 5.33
CA CYS A 51 16.05 21.30 5.90
C CYS A 51 17.15 21.01 4.86
N VAL A 52 17.34 21.94 3.92
CA VAL A 52 18.36 21.84 2.85
C VAL A 52 19.71 22.49 3.19
N ASP A 53 19.85 23.04 4.39
CA ASP A 53 21.09 23.66 4.83
C ASP A 53 22.20 22.63 5.08
N ARG A 54 23.46 23.06 4.98
CA ARG A 54 24.61 22.16 5.10
C ARG A 54 24.76 21.56 6.49
N ALA A 55 24.28 22.21 7.54
CA ALA A 55 24.40 21.71 8.91
C ALA A 55 23.39 20.58 9.19
N SER A 56 22.26 20.56 8.46
CA SER A 56 21.25 19.50 8.53
C SER A 56 21.55 18.28 7.65
N GLN A 57 22.58 18.32 6.80
CA GLN A 57 22.94 17.18 5.94
C GLN A 57 23.49 16.02 6.77
N VAL A 58 22.99 14.81 6.48
CA VAL A 58 23.38 13.57 7.14
C VAL A 58 24.35 12.80 6.26
N TYR A 59 25.27 12.06 6.89
CA TYR A 59 26.25 11.26 6.17
C TYR A 59 25.55 10.24 5.25
N PRO A 60 25.98 10.04 3.98
CA PRO A 60 25.25 9.20 3.04
C PRO A 60 25.01 7.75 3.52
N LEU A 61 25.94 7.18 4.30
CA LEU A 61 25.78 5.84 4.89
C LEU A 61 24.71 5.78 5.99
N GLU A 62 24.37 6.90 6.61
CA GLU A 62 23.28 7.02 7.59
C GLU A 62 21.95 7.39 6.91
N ALA A 63 22.01 8.14 5.80
CA ALA A 63 20.84 8.50 4.99
C ALA A 63 20.22 7.29 4.28
N LEU A 64 21.02 6.31 3.85
CA LEU A 64 20.56 5.09 3.17
C LEU A 64 19.62 4.24 4.06
N PRO A 65 19.99 3.88 5.31
CA PRO A 65 19.09 3.23 6.26
C PRO A 65 17.79 4.01 6.49
N ALA A 66 17.86 5.34 6.62
CA ALA A 66 16.66 6.16 6.81
C ALA A 66 15.72 6.12 5.59
N ALA A 67 16.27 6.06 4.38
CA ALA A 67 15.49 5.88 3.15
C ALA A 67 14.84 4.49 3.07
N VAL A 68 15.55 3.43 3.48
CA VAL A 68 15.03 2.06 3.55
C VAL A 68 13.89 1.96 4.57
N ALA A 69 14.11 2.45 5.80
CA ALA A 69 13.09 2.51 6.86
C ALA A 69 11.84 3.27 6.41
N THR A 70 12.02 4.37 5.66
CA THR A 70 10.91 5.14 5.08
C THR A 70 10.15 4.35 4.01
N CYS A 71 10.82 3.54 3.20
CA CYS A 71 10.17 2.63 2.25
C CYS A 71 9.36 1.55 2.96
N GLU A 72 9.91 0.94 4.01
CA GLU A 72 9.22 -0.08 4.81
C GLU A 72 8.00 0.51 5.52
N TYR A 73 8.14 1.67 6.15
CA TYR A 73 7.04 2.44 6.73
C TYR A 73 5.89 2.69 5.74
N ASN A 74 6.22 2.97 4.47
CA ASN A 74 5.23 3.23 3.44
C ASN A 74 4.58 1.99 2.83
N THR A 75 5.11 0.80 3.11
CA THR A 75 4.66 -0.47 2.54
C THR A 75 4.17 -1.48 3.58
N CYS A 76 4.36 -1.21 4.88
CA CYS A 76 4.08 -2.13 5.98
C CYS A 76 2.63 -2.63 6.05
N ARG A 77 1.66 -1.80 5.68
CA ARG A 77 0.22 -2.10 5.79
C ARG A 77 -0.44 -2.45 4.45
N GLY A 78 0.37 -2.62 3.41
CA GLY A 78 -0.07 -2.90 2.05
C GLY A 78 0.45 -1.91 1.03
N LYS A 79 0.25 -2.24 -0.25
CA LYS A 79 0.67 -1.40 -1.37
C LYS A 79 -0.49 -0.51 -1.80
N ASN A 80 -0.25 0.80 -1.81
CA ASN A 80 -1.17 1.75 -2.43
C ASN A 80 -1.20 1.53 -3.96
N ILE A 81 -2.34 1.80 -4.60
CA ILE A 81 -2.55 1.75 -6.06
C ILE A 81 -1.44 2.52 -6.80
N PHE A 82 -1.08 3.71 -6.32
CA PHE A 82 -0.01 4.52 -6.92
C PHE A 82 1.38 3.85 -6.84
N ASN A 83 1.69 3.17 -5.74
CA ASN A 83 2.95 2.44 -5.61
C ASN A 83 2.98 1.19 -6.51
N CYS A 84 1.84 0.53 -6.70
CA CYS A 84 1.69 -0.58 -7.62
C CYS A 84 1.86 -0.13 -9.08
N SER A 85 1.30 1.02 -9.47
CA SER A 85 1.39 1.53 -10.84
C SER A 85 2.78 2.03 -11.20
N LEU A 86 3.52 2.65 -10.27
CA LEU A 86 4.88 3.14 -10.52
C LEU A 86 5.88 2.04 -10.88
N ARG A 87 5.67 0.81 -10.40
CA ARG A 87 6.51 -0.35 -10.73
C ARG A 87 6.05 -1.12 -11.96
N ARG A 88 4.91 -0.76 -12.56
CA ARG A 88 4.31 -1.49 -13.68
C ARG A 88 4.61 -0.76 -14.99
N ASN A 89 5.02 -1.50 -16.02
CA ASN A 89 5.23 -0.94 -17.35
C ASN A 89 3.89 -0.36 -17.87
N PRO A 90 3.85 0.91 -18.32
CA PRO A 90 2.62 1.58 -18.77
C PRO A 90 1.91 0.88 -19.94
N MET A 91 2.59 -0.03 -20.66
CA MET A 91 1.97 -0.83 -21.72
C MET A 91 0.92 -1.86 -21.22
N TYR A 92 0.85 -2.15 -19.91
CA TYR A 92 -0.11 -3.08 -19.29
C TYR A 92 -1.25 -2.33 -18.55
N SER A 93 -1.92 -1.41 -19.24
CA SER A 93 -2.98 -0.55 -18.70
C SER A 93 -4.29 -1.28 -18.31
N GLY A 94 -4.47 -2.56 -18.63
CA GLY A 94 -5.73 -3.28 -18.42
C GLY A 94 -5.64 -4.32 -17.32
N ASN A 95 -5.73 -3.93 -16.04
CA ASN A 95 -5.87 -4.92 -14.96
C ASN A 95 -6.74 -4.39 -13.82
N ALA A 96 -7.79 -5.16 -13.50
CA ALA A 96 -8.67 -4.95 -12.36
C ALA A 96 -7.88 -5.00 -11.05
N LEU A 97 -7.80 -3.86 -10.34
CA LEU A 97 -7.23 -3.80 -9.00
C LEU A 97 -8.28 -4.32 -8.02
N LEU A 98 -8.15 -5.59 -7.64
CA LEU A 98 -8.97 -6.22 -6.62
C LEU A 98 -8.49 -5.81 -5.21
N GLN A 99 -9.42 -5.44 -4.34
CA GLN A 99 -9.15 -5.23 -2.92
C GLN A 99 -8.64 -6.55 -2.32
N GLY A 100 -7.44 -6.58 -1.71
CA GLY A 100 -6.91 -7.76 -1.03
C GLY A 100 -5.52 -8.29 -1.45
N LEU A 101 -4.85 -7.73 -2.47
CA LEU A 101 -3.49 -8.15 -2.87
C LEU A 101 -2.36 -7.76 -1.88
N ALA A 102 -2.72 -7.32 -0.68
CA ALA A 102 -1.82 -6.83 0.36
C ALA A 102 -1.55 -7.86 1.48
N GLY A 103 -1.61 -9.16 1.18
CA GLY A 103 -1.44 -10.24 2.16
C GLY A 103 -0.83 -11.52 1.60
N GLY A 104 0.11 -11.41 0.66
CA GLY A 104 0.82 -12.56 0.08
C GLY A 104 2.17 -12.79 0.74
N ASP A 105 2.25 -13.81 1.59
CA ASP A 105 3.47 -14.47 2.09
C ASP A 105 4.51 -14.60 0.95
N VAL A 106 5.61 -13.85 1.01
CA VAL A 106 6.73 -13.97 0.07
C VAL A 106 7.53 -15.21 0.45
N ARG A 107 6.92 -16.38 0.27
CA ARG A 107 7.72 -17.57 0.01
C ARG A 107 8.26 -17.40 -1.38
N ARG A 108 9.52 -17.01 -1.41
CA ARG A 108 10.45 -16.91 -2.53
C ARG A 108 10.42 -18.23 -3.32
N GLU A 109 9.43 -18.39 -4.19
CA GLU A 109 9.39 -19.47 -5.17
C GLU A 109 10.51 -19.18 -6.18
N ARG A 110 11.67 -19.75 -5.88
CA ARG A 110 12.82 -19.75 -6.78
C ARG A 110 12.33 -20.36 -8.08
N HIS A 111 12.28 -19.55 -9.13
CA HIS A 111 12.16 -20.04 -10.50
C HIS A 111 13.29 -21.04 -10.73
N SER A 112 13.00 -22.33 -10.57
CA SER A 112 13.89 -23.40 -10.99
C SER A 112 13.78 -23.46 -12.51
N HIS A 113 14.69 -22.76 -13.18
CA HIS A 113 14.93 -22.95 -14.61
C HIS A 113 15.55 -24.34 -14.80
N ARG A 114 14.71 -25.37 -14.91
CA ARG A 114 15.17 -26.72 -15.28
C ARG A 114 15.59 -26.69 -16.74
N HIS A 115 16.89 -26.60 -17.00
CA HIS A 115 17.45 -27.00 -18.28
C HIS A 115 17.39 -28.52 -18.35
N SER A 116 16.39 -29.05 -19.06
CA SER A 116 16.34 -30.45 -19.45
C SER A 116 17.43 -30.69 -20.50
N PHE A 117 18.58 -31.21 -20.09
CA PHE A 117 19.55 -31.79 -21.04
C PHE A 117 19.02 -33.15 -21.52
N PRO A 118 18.94 -33.44 -22.83
CA PRO A 118 18.57 -34.75 -23.31
C PRO A 118 19.71 -35.75 -23.04
N LEU A 119 19.40 -36.85 -22.35
CA LEU A 119 20.30 -38.00 -22.19
C LEU A 119 20.44 -38.75 -23.52
N PRO A 120 21.63 -39.30 -23.84
CA PRO A 120 21.88 -40.02 -25.07
C PRO A 120 21.12 -41.35 -25.08
N ARG A 121 20.50 -41.67 -26.21
CA ARG A 121 19.93 -43.00 -26.48
C ARG A 121 21.09 -43.99 -26.65
N GLN A 122 21.07 -45.07 -25.88
CA GLN A 122 21.73 -46.33 -26.25
C GLN A 122 20.78 -47.15 -27.12
#